data_AF-A0A5M3W2U3-F1
#
_entry.id   AF-A0A5M3W2U3-F1
#
_cell.length_a   1.000
_cell.length_b   1.000
_cell.length_c   1.000
_cell.angle_alpha   90.00
_cell.angle_beta   90.00
_cell.angle_gamma   90.00
#
_symmetry.space_group_name_H-M   'P 1'
#
loop_
_entity.id
_entity.type
_entity.pdbx_description
1 polymer ?
#
loop_
_entity_poly.entity_id
_entity_poly.type
_entity_poly.pdbx_seq_one_letter_code
_entity_poly.pdbx_strand_id
1 'polypeptide(L)'
;MPSDVERTLRPAWRFPLLFFGAFAVAIAPLYYGRSADLLLRGSAFDFLWLMGLAVGAVLTQWWYRRRGRPASLLPIVLWVVLGFAPILWRLSSLVWLWPFFVRYDFGLLAIGIGLIALAVYERSRFLWVLTLAYTTLAALGVVYDIENVYYDVLGMFGVRDQDMPFDLMQVTPVLLPGLLLLAGGLLASRTRKPDGRQRGTGPNRMNEPR
;
A
#
# COMPACT_ATOMS: atom_id res chain seq x y z
N MET A 1 18.56 -2.21 24.23
CA MET A 1 18.71 -2.46 22.78
C MET A 1 18.03 -3.77 22.45
N PRO A 2 17.09 -3.84 21.49
CA PRO A 2 16.45 -5.10 21.11
C PRO A 2 17.52 -6.05 20.56
N SER A 3 17.51 -7.30 21.02
CA SER A 3 18.49 -8.33 20.64
C SER A 3 18.45 -8.56 19.13
N ASP A 4 19.56 -8.96 18.51
CA ASP A 4 19.62 -9.20 17.05
C ASP A 4 18.61 -10.26 16.57
N VAL A 5 18.15 -11.10 17.50
CA VAL A 5 17.04 -12.04 17.32
C VAL A 5 15.70 -11.33 17.12
N GLU A 6 15.39 -10.25 17.85
CA GLU A 6 14.16 -9.49 17.63
C GLU A 6 14.15 -8.73 16.28
N ARG A 7 15.32 -8.33 15.77
CA ARG A 7 15.44 -7.63 14.48
C ARG A 7 15.19 -8.54 13.29
N THR A 8 15.65 -9.79 13.35
CA THR A 8 15.44 -10.82 12.32
C THR A 8 14.00 -11.33 12.25
N LEU A 9 13.27 -11.15 13.34
CA LEU A 9 11.92 -11.67 13.52
C LEU A 9 10.82 -10.74 12.94
N ARG A 10 11.03 -9.42 12.90
CA ARG A 10 10.00 -8.51 12.37
C ARG A 10 9.91 -8.63 10.83
N PRO A 11 8.72 -8.76 10.23
CA PRO A 11 8.58 -8.79 8.78
C PRO A 11 9.14 -7.50 8.16
N ALA A 12 10.11 -7.63 7.25
CA ALA A 12 10.78 -6.47 6.62
C ALA A 12 9.79 -5.63 5.79
N TRP A 13 8.78 -6.28 5.22
CA TRP A 13 7.69 -5.69 4.46
C TRP A 13 6.74 -4.81 5.29
N ARG A 14 6.88 -4.74 6.62
CA ARG A 14 6.09 -3.81 7.44
C ARG A 14 6.39 -2.35 7.12
N PHE A 15 7.65 -2.01 6.88
CA PHE A 15 8.04 -0.63 6.61
C PHE A 15 7.36 -0.04 5.37
N PRO A 16 7.42 -0.68 4.18
CA PRO A 16 6.76 -0.13 2.99
C PRO A 16 5.25 0.03 3.19
N LEU A 17 4.57 -0.90 3.85
CA LEU A 17 3.14 -0.76 4.15
C LEU A 17 2.84 0.48 4.98
N LEU A 18 3.61 0.72 6.05
CA LEU A 18 3.43 1.89 6.90
C LEU A 18 3.78 3.18 6.16
N PHE A 19 4.86 3.20 5.40
CA PHE A 19 5.29 4.37 4.64
C PHE A 19 4.24 4.76 3.59
N PHE A 20 3.85 3.84 2.72
CA PHE A 20 2.91 4.13 1.64
C PHE A 20 1.50 4.41 2.16
N GLY A 21 1.09 3.71 3.23
CA GLY A 21 -0.17 4.01 3.90
C GLY A 21 -0.18 5.41 4.54
N ALA A 22 0.88 5.78 5.26
CA ALA A 22 1.01 7.11 5.86
C ALA A 22 1.10 8.20 4.79
N PHE A 23 1.85 7.95 3.71
CA PHE A 23 1.95 8.86 2.58
C PHE A 23 0.58 9.11 1.94
N ALA A 24 -0.17 8.05 1.60
CA ALA A 24 -1.52 8.15 1.04
C ALA A 24 -2.47 8.94 1.95
N VAL A 25 -2.46 8.67 3.26
CA VAL A 25 -3.29 9.41 4.23
C VAL A 25 -2.84 10.88 4.34
N ALA A 26 -1.53 11.15 4.31
CA ALA A 26 -1.00 12.51 4.44
C ALA A 26 -1.31 13.39 3.22
N ILE A 27 -1.36 12.80 2.01
CA ILE A 27 -1.74 13.53 0.79
C ILE A 27 -3.25 13.55 0.56
N ALA A 28 -4.03 12.73 1.27
CA ALA A 28 -5.48 12.66 1.13
C ALA A 28 -6.17 14.04 1.25
N PRO A 29 -5.79 14.95 2.16
CA PRO A 29 -6.37 16.31 2.21
C PRO A 29 -6.08 17.17 0.97
N LEU A 30 -5.07 16.83 0.16
CA LEU A 30 -4.79 17.56 -1.10
C LEU A 30 -5.82 17.27 -2.19
N TYR A 31 -6.61 16.21 -2.03
CA TYR A 31 -7.76 15.89 -2.86
C TYR A 31 -8.99 16.75 -2.50
N TYR A 32 -8.88 17.66 -1.53
CA TYR A 32 -9.99 18.45 -1.02
C TYR A 32 -9.95 19.93 -1.51
N GLY A 33 -11.07 20.39 -2.09
CA GLY A 33 -11.38 21.80 -2.33
C GLY A 33 -10.52 22.51 -3.40
N ARG A 34 -10.36 23.84 -3.29
CA ARG A 34 -9.61 24.71 -4.23
C ARG A 34 -8.15 24.30 -4.46
N SER A 35 -7.58 23.55 -3.52
CA SER A 35 -6.24 22.94 -3.60
C SER A 35 -6.19 21.91 -4.72
N ALA A 36 -7.28 21.14 -4.88
CA ALA A 36 -7.45 20.20 -5.98
C ALA A 36 -7.45 20.96 -7.30
N ASP A 37 -8.22 22.04 -7.48
CA ASP A 37 -8.25 22.80 -8.76
C ASP A 37 -6.89 23.41 -9.17
N LEU A 38 -6.07 23.84 -8.20
CA LEU A 38 -4.73 24.38 -8.44
C LEU A 38 -3.70 23.27 -8.75
N LEU A 39 -3.86 22.07 -8.19
CA LEU A 39 -2.98 20.91 -8.42
C LEU A 39 -3.45 20.01 -9.60
N LEU A 40 -4.75 20.01 -9.91
CA LEU A 40 -5.43 19.28 -11.00
C LEU A 40 -5.17 19.92 -12.37
N ARG A 41 -4.70 21.18 -12.41
CA ARG A 41 -4.33 21.86 -13.68
C ARG A 41 -3.08 21.31 -14.38
N GLY A 42 -2.43 20.28 -13.83
CA GLY A 42 -1.46 19.47 -14.57
C GLY A 42 -0.19 19.13 -13.79
N SER A 43 0.30 17.92 -14.03
CA SER A 43 1.62 17.32 -13.71
C SER A 43 2.15 17.38 -12.27
N ALA A 44 1.78 18.35 -11.45
CA ALA A 44 2.27 18.51 -10.07
C ALA A 44 1.85 17.36 -9.17
N PHE A 45 0.64 16.84 -9.38
CA PHE A 45 0.08 15.75 -8.61
C PHE A 45 0.71 14.40 -8.97
N ASP A 46 0.90 14.14 -10.26
CA ASP A 46 1.69 13.01 -10.76
C ASP A 46 3.12 13.08 -10.24
N PHE A 47 3.71 14.28 -10.23
CA PHE A 47 5.05 14.50 -9.71
C PHE A 47 5.14 14.21 -8.20
N LEU A 48 4.14 14.62 -7.41
CA LEU A 48 4.06 14.30 -5.98
C LEU A 48 4.00 12.79 -5.74
N TRP A 49 3.17 12.08 -6.49
CA TRP A 49 3.09 10.61 -6.44
C TRP A 49 4.41 9.96 -6.83
N LEU A 50 5.05 10.43 -7.91
CA LEU A 50 6.36 9.96 -8.35
C LEU A 50 7.45 10.19 -7.30
N MET A 51 7.47 11.37 -6.67
CA MET A 51 8.38 11.67 -5.56
C MET A 51 8.12 10.75 -4.37
N GLY A 52 6.85 10.53 -4.00
CA GLY A 52 6.47 9.60 -2.93
C GLY A 52 6.91 8.17 -3.20
N LEU A 53 6.73 7.69 -4.44
CA LEU A 53 7.19 6.38 -4.90
C LEU A 53 8.71 6.26 -4.84
N ALA A 54 9.44 7.26 -5.36
CA ALA A 54 10.89 7.28 -5.36
C ALA A 54 11.47 7.28 -3.94
N VAL A 55 10.97 8.18 -3.07
CA VAL A 55 11.36 8.26 -1.67
C VAL A 55 11.02 6.96 -0.93
N GLY A 56 9.80 6.45 -1.11
CA GLY A 56 9.35 5.21 -0.49
C GLY A 56 10.20 4.00 -0.89
N ALA A 57 10.58 3.91 -2.15
CA ALA A 57 11.46 2.87 -2.66
C ALA A 57 12.87 2.95 -2.08
N VAL A 58 13.47 4.15 -2.07
CA VAL A 58 14.82 4.38 -1.50
C VAL A 58 14.82 4.03 -0.02
N LEU A 59 13.82 4.50 0.74
CA LEU A 59 13.72 4.22 2.17
C LEU A 59 13.46 2.73 2.43
N THR A 60 12.63 2.08 1.61
CA THR A 60 12.38 0.64 1.72
C THR A 60 13.66 -0.15 1.47
N GLN A 61 14.40 0.16 0.41
CA GLN A 61 15.66 -0.50 0.13
C GLN A 61 16.69 -0.27 1.24
N TRP A 62 16.81 0.96 1.72
CA TRP A 62 17.69 1.29 2.83
C TRP A 62 17.32 0.51 4.11
N TRP A 63 16.03 0.39 4.40
CA TRP A 63 15.50 -0.40 5.51
C TRP A 63 15.85 -1.89 5.37
N TYR A 64 15.70 -2.46 4.17
CA TYR A 64 16.05 -3.84 3.87
C TYR A 64 17.56 -4.10 4.02
N ARG A 65 18.40 -3.19 3.50
CA ARG A 65 19.86 -3.25 3.66
C ARG A 65 20.28 -3.22 5.13
N ARG A 66 19.69 -2.33 5.93
CA ARG A 66 19.95 -2.27 7.39
C ARG A 66 19.58 -3.56 8.13
N ARG A 67 18.70 -4.39 7.56
CA ARG A 67 18.31 -5.69 8.13
C ARG A 67 19.08 -6.87 7.56
N GLY A 68 20.15 -6.62 6.80
CA GLY A 68 20.96 -7.67 6.18
C GLY A 68 20.23 -8.47 5.10
N ARG A 69 19.14 -7.92 4.54
CA ARG A 69 18.40 -8.54 3.43
C ARG A 69 18.86 -7.90 2.12
N PRO A 70 19.60 -8.62 1.26
CA PRO A 70 19.95 -8.13 -0.07
C PRO A 70 18.71 -8.19 -0.97
N ALA A 71 17.80 -7.24 -0.79
CA ALA A 71 16.67 -7.06 -1.68
C ALA A 71 17.04 -5.99 -2.72
N SER A 72 17.29 -6.40 -3.96
CA SER A 72 17.35 -5.49 -5.09
C SER A 72 15.91 -5.11 -5.48
N LEU A 73 15.29 -4.24 -4.67
CA LEU A 73 13.97 -3.68 -4.98
C LEU A 73 14.07 -2.53 -5.98
N LEU A 74 15.22 -1.84 -6.05
CA LEU A 74 15.47 -0.73 -6.99
C LEU A 74 15.18 -1.10 -8.46
N PRO A 75 15.66 -2.24 -9.00
CA PRO A 75 15.38 -2.63 -10.38
C PRO A 75 13.88 -2.81 -10.62
N ILE A 76 13.15 -3.38 -9.64
CA ILE A 76 11.71 -3.60 -9.78
C ILE A 76 10.97 -2.28 -9.72
N VAL A 77 11.32 -1.38 -8.80
CA VAL A 77 10.75 -0.04 -8.74
C VAL A 77 11.06 0.75 -10.00
N LEU A 78 12.29 0.72 -10.52
CA LEU A 78 12.65 1.34 -11.79
C LEU A 78 11.87 0.74 -12.95
N TRP A 79 11.69 -0.58 -12.99
CA TRP A 79 10.87 -1.25 -14.00
C TRP A 79 9.41 -0.84 -13.92
N VAL A 80 8.87 -0.70 -12.71
CA VAL A 80 7.51 -0.21 -12.50
C VAL A 80 7.43 1.24 -12.94
N VAL A 81 8.31 2.14 -12.50
CA VAL A 81 8.25 3.56 -12.88
C VAL A 81 8.45 3.76 -14.40
N LEU A 82 9.47 3.10 -14.99
CA LEU A 82 9.81 3.25 -16.41
C LEU A 82 8.88 2.46 -17.34
N GLY A 83 8.45 1.26 -16.93
CA GLY A 83 7.56 0.41 -17.72
C GLY A 83 6.09 0.81 -17.60
N PHE A 84 5.70 1.44 -16.49
CA PHE A 84 4.33 1.90 -16.28
C PHE A 84 4.06 3.23 -16.98
N ALA A 85 5.04 4.14 -17.09
CA ALA A 85 4.88 5.39 -17.84
C ALA A 85 4.33 5.21 -19.29
N PRO A 86 4.86 4.30 -20.14
CA PRO A 86 4.30 4.07 -21.48
C PRO A 86 2.96 3.33 -21.47
N ILE A 87 2.71 2.48 -20.46
CA ILE A 87 1.42 1.80 -20.28
C ILE A 87 0.34 2.81 -19.87
N LEU A 88 0.67 3.74 -18.97
CA LEU A 88 -0.20 4.86 -18.58
C LEU A 88 -0.48 5.78 -19.75
N TRP A 89 0.54 6.11 -20.55
CA TRP A 89 0.36 6.85 -21.79
C TRP A 89 -0.64 6.15 -22.73
N ARG A 90 -0.51 4.83 -22.91
CA ARG A 90 -1.41 4.06 -23.78
C ARG A 90 -2.80 3.85 -23.18
N LEU A 91 -2.93 3.63 -21.87
CA LEU A 91 -4.22 3.53 -21.20
C LEU A 91 -4.96 4.86 -21.16
N SER A 92 -4.23 5.98 -21.11
CA SER A 92 -4.83 7.32 -21.23
C SER A 92 -5.49 7.52 -22.60
N SER A 93 -4.99 6.88 -23.67
CA SER A 93 -5.69 6.87 -24.97
C SER A 93 -6.91 5.94 -25.00
N LEU A 94 -7.02 5.00 -24.06
CA LEU A 94 -8.20 4.13 -23.88
C LEU A 94 -9.28 4.75 -22.99
N VAL A 95 -9.09 5.97 -22.45
CA VAL A 95 -10.09 6.73 -21.68
C VAL A 95 -11.42 6.88 -22.43
N TRP A 96 -11.39 6.75 -23.76
CA TRP A 96 -12.56 6.81 -24.63
C TRP A 96 -13.39 5.52 -24.71
N LEU A 97 -12.92 4.40 -24.15
CA LEU A 97 -13.68 3.15 -24.11
C LEU A 97 -14.65 3.17 -22.92
N TRP A 98 -15.83 3.75 -23.18
CA TRP A 98 -17.02 3.68 -22.34
C TRP A 98 -17.26 2.24 -21.84
N PRO A 99 -17.57 2.00 -20.54
CA PRO A 99 -18.06 2.95 -19.53
C PRO A 99 -17.01 3.41 -18.49
N PHE A 100 -15.70 3.29 -18.77
CA PHE A 100 -14.67 3.52 -17.76
C PHE A 100 -14.22 4.98 -17.70
N PHE A 101 -14.66 5.72 -16.68
CA PHE A 101 -14.11 7.04 -16.35
C PHE A 101 -12.79 6.86 -15.62
N VAL A 102 -11.68 6.83 -16.37
CA VAL A 102 -10.35 6.69 -15.78
C VAL A 102 -9.96 8.01 -15.10
N ARG A 103 -9.93 8.05 -13.76
CA ARG A 103 -9.36 9.17 -12.99
C ARG A 103 -7.83 9.15 -13.08
N TYR A 104 -7.19 10.32 -12.99
CA TYR A 104 -5.73 10.48 -13.06
C TYR A 104 -4.97 9.99 -11.81
N ASP A 105 -5.51 9.04 -11.06
CA ASP A 105 -4.95 8.54 -9.78
C ASP A 105 -4.05 7.32 -9.95
N PHE A 106 -3.21 7.33 -10.98
CA PHE A 106 -2.35 6.20 -11.34
C PHE A 106 -1.26 5.87 -10.30
N GLY A 107 -0.94 6.82 -9.40
CA GLY A 107 0.00 6.60 -8.30
C GLY A 107 -0.42 5.46 -7.38
N LEU A 108 -1.74 5.28 -7.16
CA LEU A 108 -2.27 4.18 -6.36
C LEU A 108 -1.98 2.82 -6.99
N LEU A 109 -2.16 2.70 -8.30
CA LEU A 109 -1.88 1.46 -9.04
C LEU A 109 -0.39 1.14 -9.05
N ALA A 110 0.47 2.15 -9.18
CA ALA A 110 1.92 1.96 -9.10
C ALA A 110 2.36 1.38 -7.74
N ILE A 111 1.75 1.83 -6.63
CA ILE A 111 1.94 1.20 -5.31
C ILE A 111 1.46 -0.25 -5.34
N GLY A 112 0.30 -0.53 -5.93
CA GLY A 112 -0.24 -1.89 -6.05
C GLY A 112 0.74 -2.85 -6.70
N ILE A 113 1.38 -2.45 -7.81
CA ILE A 113 2.39 -3.25 -8.48
C ILE A 113 3.65 -3.42 -7.61
N GLY A 114 4.08 -2.35 -6.94
CA GLY A 114 5.17 -2.43 -5.96
C GLY A 114 4.87 -3.45 -4.85
N LEU A 115 3.63 -3.53 -4.39
CA LEU A 115 3.16 -4.50 -3.40
C LEU A 115 3.08 -5.92 -3.96
N ILE A 116 2.73 -6.11 -5.24
CA ILE A 116 2.80 -7.43 -5.92
C ILE A 116 4.25 -7.91 -5.93
N ALA A 117 5.19 -7.06 -6.37
CA ALA A 117 6.61 -7.38 -6.36
C ALA A 117 7.11 -7.75 -4.96
N LEU A 118 6.68 -6.99 -3.95
CA LEU A 118 7.02 -7.25 -2.56
C LEU A 118 6.41 -8.58 -2.06
N ALA A 119 5.17 -8.89 -2.44
CA ALA A 119 4.49 -10.14 -2.10
C ALA A 119 5.17 -11.37 -2.73
N VAL A 120 5.58 -11.26 -3.99
CA VAL A 120 6.37 -12.28 -4.69
C VAL A 120 7.71 -12.50 -3.99
N TYR A 121 8.43 -11.40 -3.70
CA TYR A 121 9.76 -11.46 -3.08
C TYR A 121 9.74 -12.06 -1.68
N GLU A 122 8.79 -11.64 -0.83
CA GLU A 122 8.67 -12.12 0.55
C GLU A 122 7.93 -13.46 0.67
N ARG A 123 7.33 -13.97 -0.43
CA ARG A 123 6.51 -15.19 -0.46
C ARG A 123 5.44 -15.24 0.65
N SER A 124 4.91 -14.08 1.04
CA SER A 124 4.01 -13.95 2.19
C SER A 124 2.55 -13.99 1.76
N ARG A 125 1.79 -15.00 2.22
CA ARG A 125 0.34 -15.12 1.96
C ARG A 125 -0.45 -13.92 2.49
N PHE A 126 -0.08 -13.42 3.67
CA PHE A 126 -0.72 -12.23 4.24
C PHE A 126 -0.50 -11.01 3.35
N LEU A 127 0.71 -10.83 2.84
CA LEU A 127 1.03 -9.72 1.95
C LEU A 127 0.26 -9.86 0.63
N TRP A 128 0.11 -11.07 0.07
CA TRP A 128 -0.74 -11.31 -1.09
C TRP A 128 -2.20 -10.90 -0.87
N VAL A 129 -2.80 -11.28 0.26
CA VAL A 129 -4.18 -10.88 0.59
C VAL A 129 -4.29 -9.36 0.66
N LEU A 130 -3.34 -8.71 1.33
CA LEU A 130 -3.32 -7.26 1.47
C LEU A 130 -3.10 -6.54 0.13
N THR A 131 -2.18 -7.04 -0.69
CA THR A 131 -1.90 -6.53 -2.03
C THR A 131 -3.12 -6.67 -2.93
N LEU A 132 -3.81 -7.81 -2.88
CA LEU A 132 -5.03 -8.03 -3.67
C LEU A 132 -6.11 -7.04 -3.25
N ALA A 133 -6.40 -6.95 -1.95
CA ALA A 133 -7.39 -6.01 -1.42
C ALA A 133 -7.05 -4.55 -1.77
N TYR A 134 -5.79 -4.15 -1.61
CA TYR A 134 -5.32 -2.81 -1.98
C TYR A 134 -5.49 -2.54 -3.46
N THR A 135 -5.06 -3.47 -4.31
CA THR A 135 -5.11 -3.32 -5.78
C THR A 135 -6.56 -3.25 -6.25
N THR A 136 -7.46 -4.04 -5.66
CA THR A 136 -8.90 -3.96 -5.94
C THR A 136 -9.46 -2.60 -5.57
N LEU A 137 -9.17 -2.07 -4.38
CA LEU A 137 -9.65 -0.74 -3.97
C LEU A 137 -9.07 0.37 -4.84
N ALA A 138 -7.76 0.31 -5.15
CA ALA A 138 -7.11 1.25 -6.03
C ALA A 138 -7.69 1.20 -7.45
N ALA A 139 -7.94 0.01 -7.98
CA ALA A 139 -8.58 -0.16 -9.29
C ALA A 139 -10.00 0.39 -9.30
N LEU A 140 -10.80 0.12 -8.25
CA LEU A 140 -12.13 0.71 -8.12
C LEU A 140 -12.07 2.24 -8.06
N GLY A 141 -11.12 2.81 -7.33
CA GLY A 141 -10.94 4.27 -7.25
C GLY A 141 -10.47 4.92 -8.56
N VAL A 142 -9.76 4.18 -9.42
CA VAL A 142 -9.27 4.67 -10.71
C VAL A 142 -10.27 4.47 -11.84
N VAL A 143 -10.96 3.34 -11.86
CA VAL A 143 -11.78 2.87 -13.00
C VAL A 143 -13.25 3.21 -12.82
N TYR A 144 -13.74 3.25 -11.58
CA TYR A 144 -15.14 3.46 -11.27
C TYR A 144 -15.30 4.80 -10.54
N ASP A 145 -16.40 5.49 -10.81
CA ASP A 145 -16.76 6.64 -10.01
C ASP A 145 -17.23 6.14 -8.65
N ILE A 146 -16.29 5.97 -7.72
CA ILE A 146 -16.57 5.32 -6.43
C ILE A 146 -17.68 6.06 -5.68
N GLU A 147 -17.86 7.35 -5.99
CA GLU A 147 -18.97 8.20 -5.56
C GLU A 147 -20.32 7.51 -5.83
N ASN A 148 -20.51 6.92 -7.02
CA ASN A 148 -21.74 6.18 -7.37
C ASN A 148 -21.96 4.93 -6.52
N VAL A 149 -20.89 4.20 -6.16
CA VAL A 149 -21.01 3.08 -5.22
C VAL A 149 -21.43 3.57 -3.84
N TYR A 150 -20.91 4.72 -3.40
CA TYR A 150 -21.32 5.34 -2.15
C TYR A 150 -22.76 5.84 -2.18
N TYR A 151 -23.19 6.48 -3.27
CA TYR A 151 -24.58 6.91 -3.46
C TYR A 151 -25.52 5.72 -3.36
N ASP A 152 -25.21 4.61 -4.03
CA ASP A 152 -26.03 3.40 -3.98
C ASP A 152 -26.05 2.76 -2.59
N VAL A 153 -24.90 2.61 -1.94
CA VAL A 153 -24.79 1.98 -0.61
C VAL A 153 -25.44 2.84 0.46
N LEU A 154 -25.17 4.14 0.50
CA LEU A 154 -25.75 5.05 1.49
C LEU A 154 -27.25 5.30 1.22
N GLY A 155 -27.64 5.32 -0.05
CA GLY A 155 -29.05 5.35 -0.47
C GLY A 155 -29.83 4.13 0.01
N MET A 156 -29.22 2.93 0.01
CA MET A 156 -29.81 1.73 0.63
C MET A 156 -30.05 1.88 2.14
N PHE A 157 -29.29 2.74 2.83
CA PHE A 157 -29.49 3.08 4.25
C PHE A 157 -30.36 4.33 4.46
N GLY A 158 -30.98 4.87 3.40
CA GLY A 158 -31.90 6.01 3.47
C GLY A 158 -31.23 7.38 3.55
N VAL A 159 -29.92 7.47 3.31
CA VAL A 159 -29.22 8.75 3.22
C VAL A 159 -29.60 9.43 1.90
N ARG A 160 -30.02 10.69 1.96
CA ARG A 160 -30.39 11.48 0.79
C ARG A 160 -29.18 12.21 0.23
N ASP A 161 -29.17 12.45 -1.09
CA ASP A 161 -28.07 13.13 -1.81
C ASP A 161 -27.68 14.48 -1.19
N GLN A 162 -28.66 15.24 -0.70
CA GLN A 162 -28.46 16.54 -0.06
C GLN A 162 -27.69 16.47 1.28
N ASP A 163 -27.69 15.32 1.93
CA ASP A 163 -27.03 15.09 3.22
C ASP A 163 -25.65 14.43 3.03
N MET A 164 -25.24 14.19 1.78
CA MET A 164 -24.02 13.47 1.49
C MET A 164 -22.78 14.36 1.59
N PRO A 165 -21.72 13.91 2.28
CA PRO A 165 -20.48 14.65 2.38
C PRO A 165 -19.65 14.46 1.10
N PHE A 166 -20.04 15.13 0.01
CA PHE A 166 -19.36 15.11 -1.30
C PHE A 166 -17.84 15.27 -1.16
N ASP A 167 -17.46 16.15 -0.24
CA ASP A 167 -16.11 16.45 0.20
C ASP A 167 -15.30 15.24 0.68
N LEU A 168 -15.92 14.32 1.42
CA LEU A 168 -15.27 13.07 1.85
C LEU A 168 -15.14 12.08 0.69
N MET A 169 -16.11 12.07 -0.23
CA MET A 169 -16.16 11.10 -1.32
C MET A 169 -14.97 11.26 -2.28
N GLN A 170 -14.54 12.49 -2.55
CA GLN A 170 -13.37 12.78 -3.40
C GLN A 170 -12.05 12.24 -2.81
N VAL A 171 -11.94 12.20 -1.49
CA VAL A 171 -10.74 11.76 -0.77
C VAL A 171 -10.68 10.23 -0.62
N THR A 172 -11.85 9.59 -0.72
CA THR A 172 -12.05 8.19 -0.42
C THR A 172 -11.23 7.22 -1.29
N PRO A 173 -11.08 7.42 -2.62
CA PRO A 173 -10.24 6.58 -3.49
C PRO A 173 -8.80 6.39 -2.99
N VAL A 174 -8.28 7.36 -2.23
CA VAL A 174 -6.89 7.37 -1.75
C VAL A 174 -6.81 6.98 -0.28
N LEU A 175 -7.77 7.48 0.51
CA LEU A 175 -7.82 7.25 1.94
C LEU A 175 -8.06 5.78 2.27
N LEU A 176 -9.00 5.11 1.59
CA LEU A 176 -9.33 3.70 1.86
C LEU A 176 -8.12 2.78 1.61
N PRO A 177 -7.47 2.82 0.43
CA PRO A 177 -6.25 2.04 0.21
C PRO A 177 -5.13 2.43 1.18
N GLY A 178 -4.95 3.72 1.49
CA GLY A 178 -3.94 4.19 2.44
C GLY A 178 -4.13 3.63 3.86
N LEU A 179 -5.36 3.69 4.38
CA LEU A 179 -5.73 3.13 5.67
C LEU A 179 -5.56 1.61 5.69
N LEU A 180 -5.90 0.91 4.60
CA LEU A 180 -5.67 -0.53 4.47
C LEU A 180 -4.18 -0.88 4.62
N LEU A 181 -3.28 -0.13 3.98
CA LEU A 181 -1.83 -0.34 4.12
C LEU A 181 -1.34 -0.06 5.54
N LEU A 182 -1.82 1.02 6.17
CA LEU A 182 -1.48 1.34 7.57
C LEU A 182 -1.94 0.23 8.51
N ALA A 183 -3.20 -0.18 8.41
CA ALA A 183 -3.76 -1.26 9.22
C ALA A 183 -2.98 -2.56 9.00
N GLY A 184 -2.67 -2.90 7.75
CA GLY A 184 -1.82 -4.04 7.37
C GLY A 184 -0.45 -4.02 8.03
N GLY A 185 0.25 -2.88 7.94
CA GLY A 185 1.56 -2.69 8.54
C GLY A 185 1.53 -2.75 10.08
N LEU A 186 0.46 -2.27 10.71
CA LEU A 186 0.27 -2.38 12.17
C LEU A 186 -0.04 -3.82 12.59
N LEU A 187 -0.96 -4.49 11.91
CA LEU A 187 -1.39 -5.87 12.18
C LEU A 187 -0.28 -6.89 11.98
N ALA A 188 0.65 -6.64 11.04
CA ALA A 188 1.86 -7.44 10.86
C ALA A 188 2.70 -7.60 12.15
N SER A 189 2.51 -6.71 13.13
CA SER A 189 3.18 -6.75 14.43
C SER A 189 2.51 -7.69 15.43
N ARG A 190 1.20 -7.96 15.26
CA ARG A 190 0.36 -8.69 16.22
C ARG A 190 0.23 -10.17 15.89
N THR A 191 0.43 -10.58 14.65
CA THR A 191 0.28 -11.98 14.21
C THR A 191 1.43 -12.90 14.62
N ARG A 192 2.38 -12.41 15.42
CA ARG A 192 3.40 -13.27 16.03
C ARG A 192 2.84 -13.99 17.24
N LYS A 193 2.60 -15.29 17.08
CA LYS A 193 2.61 -16.21 18.22
C LYS A 193 3.93 -16.02 18.96
N PRO A 194 3.93 -15.84 20.29
CA PRO A 194 5.14 -16.02 21.08
C PRO A 194 5.59 -17.44 20.82
N ASP A 195 6.70 -17.59 20.09
CA ASP A 195 7.31 -18.90 19.93
C ASP A 195 7.81 -19.30 21.31
N GLY A 196 7.05 -20.20 21.95
CA GLY A 196 7.27 -20.72 23.28
C GLY A 196 8.54 -21.58 23.33
N ARG A 197 9.70 -20.97 23.11
CA ARG A 197 10.99 -21.59 23.30
C ARG A 197 11.50 -21.19 24.68
N GLN A 198 11.21 -22.02 25.67
CA GLN A 198 12.08 -22.38 26.80
C GLN A 198 11.29 -23.17 27.88
N ARG A 199 10.70 -24.31 27.52
CA ARG A 199 10.77 -25.45 28.44
C ARG A 199 11.90 -26.33 27.92
N GLY A 200 13.10 -25.97 28.33
CA GLY A 200 14.19 -26.91 28.37
C GLY A 200 13.81 -28.02 29.34
N THR A 201 13.23 -29.10 28.84
CA THR A 201 13.61 -30.43 29.34
C THR A 201 15.03 -30.63 28.87
N GLY A 202 15.96 -30.22 29.75
CA GLY A 202 17.39 -30.39 29.54
C GLY A 202 17.73 -31.85 29.25
N PRO A 203 18.87 -32.11 28.60
CA PRO A 203 19.37 -33.46 28.44
C PRO A 203 19.53 -34.05 29.85
N ASN A 204 18.76 -35.09 30.13
CA ASN A 204 18.85 -35.89 31.33
C ASN A 204 20.24 -36.55 31.34
N ARG A 205 21.25 -35.83 31.83
CA ARG A 205 22.54 -36.37 32.23
C ARG A 205 22.33 -37.12 33.54
N MET A 206 21.87 -38.36 33.44
CA MET A 206 21.89 -39.40 34.48
C MET A 206 21.94 -40.72 33.72
N ASN A 207 22.86 -41.67 33.88
CA ASN A 207 23.98 -41.87 34.78
C ASN A 207 24.90 -42.87 34.06
N GLU A 208 26.21 -42.60 33.99
CA GLU A 208 27.21 -43.67 33.89
C GLU A 208 27.96 -43.74 35.22
N PRO A 209 27.73 -44.76 36.05
CA PRO A 209 28.70 -45.27 36.99
C PRO A 209 29.48 -46.43 36.36
N ARG A 210 30.78 -46.40 36.62
CA ARG A 210 31.84 -47.32 36.19
C ARG A 210 31.64 -48.76 36.67
#